data_AF-A0A1F8U7K6-F1
#
_entry.id   AF-A0A1F8U7K6-F1
#
_cell.length_a   1.000
_cell.length_b   1.000
_cell.length_c   1.000
_cell.angle_alpha   90.00
_cell.angle_beta   90.00
_cell.angle_gamma   90.00
#
_symmetry.space_group_name_H-M   'P 1'
#
loop_
_entity.id
_entity.type
_entity.pdbx_description
1 polymer ?
#
loop_
_entity_poly.entity_id
_entity_poly.type
_entity_poly.pdbx_seq_one_letter_code
_entity_poly.pdbx_strand_id
1 'polypeptide(L)'
;MNIILNDSDKWFKVYKKLDKEKKYQYVLETMSCEIPVGFFDKLDFTGYIDHAFEYLKNIKQHEKMIELYDKAYRWKENLDGWFYCDKFLIDYYLYCNNIAGVKKHLDSFLSNPEESIDIFILVFDKLVYYGHSDLTLDISLHMFDKVKDAHGLIVGSEAEYGRIIYMEKLQSLYSDLRKNIPVHRDAVIEYLEKFEYDLESDIDRIMDALSPGYDRIPDYDDFRKDKSDFFYFLMLMFCRYMLDTKNISFSASGDIWDVALDSFKAGPPSNTSGMNFDNVFKLNKNKYDNEISGRMGLISNKHTCGCAVAWGMIYVYDFLYKHEYISDKVYNNALEVIDGIKVEIIKGYANSLWEYDFIHAWGKPDSISDEEFNVEKELFDDSFEGQIKMVDDLTFTDLIEEDNDGEEE
;
A
#
# COMPACT_ATOMS: atom_id res chain seq x y z
N MET A 1 -27.56 22.75 19.01
CA MET A 1 -28.07 23.76 18.07
C MET A 1 -29.52 23.42 17.69
N ASN A 2 -30.27 24.30 17.01
CA ASN A 2 -31.63 23.93 16.53
C ASN A 2 -31.50 23.17 15.19
N ILE A 3 -31.72 21.85 15.22
CA ILE A 3 -31.63 20.98 14.03
C ILE A 3 -32.97 21.00 13.27
N ILE A 4 -32.92 21.25 11.97
CA ILE A 4 -34.10 21.38 11.12
C ILE A 4 -34.20 20.15 10.22
N LEU A 5 -35.03 19.16 10.60
CA LEU A 5 -35.15 17.89 9.87
C LEU A 5 -36.37 17.81 8.94
N ASN A 6 -37.30 18.75 9.05
CA ASN A 6 -38.50 18.77 8.21
C ASN A 6 -38.29 19.47 6.86
N ASP A 7 -37.11 20.05 6.64
CA ASP A 7 -36.76 20.83 5.44
C ASP A 7 -35.25 20.75 5.20
N SER A 8 -34.85 19.83 4.31
CA SER A 8 -33.45 19.57 3.93
C SER A 8 -32.76 20.80 3.33
N ASP A 9 -33.48 21.62 2.54
CA ASP A 9 -32.93 22.84 1.94
C ASP A 9 -32.60 23.87 3.02
N LYS A 10 -33.46 23.98 4.04
CA LYS A 10 -33.22 24.87 5.18
C LYS A 10 -32.09 24.36 6.06
N TRP A 11 -31.98 23.04 6.28
CA TRP A 11 -30.82 22.43 6.95
C TRP A 11 -29.51 22.80 6.24
N PHE A 12 -29.45 22.60 4.92
CA PHE A 12 -28.27 22.91 4.12
C PHE A 12 -27.88 24.39 4.16
N LYS A 13 -28.87 25.29 4.09
CA LYS A 13 -28.64 26.75 4.22
C LYS A 13 -28.02 27.15 5.56
N VAL A 14 -28.32 26.42 6.63
CA VAL A 14 -27.68 26.61 7.94
C VAL A 14 -26.25 26.05 7.90
N TYR A 15 -26.10 24.78 7.51
CA TYR A 15 -24.81 24.09 7.43
C TYR A 15 -23.76 24.89 6.64
N LYS A 16 -24.13 25.44 5.47
CA LYS A 16 -23.22 26.21 4.61
C LYS A 16 -22.63 27.47 5.27
N LYS A 17 -23.31 28.04 6.27
CA LYS A 17 -22.88 29.25 6.98
C LYS A 17 -21.99 28.99 8.19
N LEU A 18 -21.82 27.73 8.57
CA LEU A 18 -21.03 27.32 9.73
C LEU A 18 -19.54 27.23 9.36
N ASP A 19 -18.68 27.49 10.34
CA ASP A 19 -17.25 27.16 10.26
C ASP A 19 -17.02 25.64 10.38
N LYS A 20 -15.79 25.15 10.15
CA LYS A 20 -15.51 23.70 10.09
C LYS A 20 -15.89 22.97 11.37
N GLU A 21 -15.55 23.53 12.54
CA GLU A 21 -15.89 22.93 13.84
C GLU A 21 -17.40 22.84 14.04
N LYS A 22 -18.13 23.95 13.79
CA LYS A 22 -19.58 23.96 13.91
C LYS A 22 -20.28 23.09 12.87
N LYS A 23 -19.70 22.92 11.68
CA LYS A 23 -20.20 21.97 10.67
C LYS A 23 -20.17 20.54 11.20
N TYR A 24 -19.04 20.11 11.74
CA TYR A 24 -18.93 18.81 12.41
C TYR A 24 -19.98 18.66 13.52
N GLN A 25 -20.07 19.63 14.44
CA GLN A 25 -21.04 19.57 15.54
C GLN A 25 -22.49 19.51 15.03
N TYR A 26 -22.80 20.25 13.95
CA TYR A 26 -24.12 20.24 13.34
C TYR A 26 -24.47 18.90 12.69
N VAL A 27 -23.51 18.26 12.02
CA VAL A 27 -23.65 16.90 11.47
C VAL A 27 -23.85 15.89 12.60
N LEU A 28 -23.02 15.94 13.65
CA LEU A 28 -23.12 15.05 14.81
C LEU A 28 -24.46 15.16 15.53
N GLU A 29 -24.94 16.38 15.80
CA GLU A 29 -26.25 16.63 16.40
C GLU A 29 -27.38 16.15 15.48
N THR A 30 -27.25 16.32 14.16
CA THR A 30 -28.20 15.82 13.17
C THR A 30 -28.30 14.28 13.22
N MET A 31 -27.16 13.59 13.21
CA MET A 31 -27.09 12.12 13.33
C MET A 31 -27.57 11.60 14.68
N SER A 32 -27.62 12.45 15.71
CA SER A 32 -28.15 12.11 17.04
C SER A 32 -29.68 12.21 17.13
N CYS A 33 -30.36 12.74 16.12
CA CYS A 33 -31.80 12.95 16.11
C CYS A 33 -32.54 11.83 15.35
N GLU A 34 -33.85 11.73 15.51
CA GLU A 34 -34.69 10.90 14.63
C GLU A 34 -34.91 11.64 13.31
N ILE A 35 -34.39 11.07 12.22
CA ILE A 35 -34.36 11.71 10.90
C ILE A 35 -35.47 11.10 10.04
N PRO A 36 -36.40 11.92 9.49
CA PRO A 36 -37.37 11.41 8.53
C PRO A 36 -36.63 10.83 7.31
N VAL A 37 -36.99 9.61 6.87
CA VAL A 37 -36.29 8.92 5.76
C VAL A 37 -36.16 9.82 4.52
N GLY A 38 -37.23 10.51 4.13
CA GLY A 38 -37.22 11.42 2.98
C GLY A 38 -36.37 12.69 3.13
N PHE A 39 -35.67 12.86 4.25
CA PHE A 39 -34.65 13.89 4.43
C PHE A 39 -33.41 13.61 3.58
N PHE A 40 -33.01 12.34 3.47
CA PHE A 40 -31.82 11.92 2.74
C PHE A 40 -32.01 11.99 1.21
N ASP A 41 -33.24 11.80 0.71
CA ASP A 41 -33.58 11.81 -0.73
C ASP A 41 -33.15 13.10 -1.48
N LYS A 42 -32.91 14.19 -0.77
CA LYS A 42 -32.62 15.52 -1.35
C LYS A 42 -31.19 16.00 -1.11
N LEU A 43 -30.40 15.27 -0.34
CA LEU A 43 -29.06 15.66 0.06
C LEU A 43 -28.14 14.46 0.00
N ASP A 44 -26.98 14.63 -0.63
CA ASP A 44 -25.85 13.73 -0.42
C ASP A 44 -25.31 13.94 1.00
N PHE A 45 -25.94 13.26 1.95
CA PHE A 45 -25.62 13.41 3.36
C PHE A 45 -24.32 12.67 3.71
N THR A 46 -23.98 11.61 2.99
CA THR A 46 -22.70 10.91 3.09
C THR A 46 -21.55 11.88 2.84
N GLY A 47 -21.63 12.73 1.82
CA GLY A 47 -20.63 13.78 1.56
C GLY A 47 -20.45 14.77 2.73
N TYR A 48 -21.49 15.07 3.51
CA TYR A 48 -21.35 15.93 4.71
C TYR A 48 -20.70 15.20 5.89
N ILE A 49 -20.93 13.89 6.02
CA ILE A 49 -20.27 13.05 7.01
C ILE A 49 -18.78 12.91 6.65
N ASP A 50 -18.48 12.64 5.38
CA ASP A 50 -17.12 12.56 4.83
C ASP A 50 -16.31 13.83 5.13
N HIS A 51 -16.85 15.02 4.83
CA HIS A 51 -16.20 16.29 5.19
C HIS A 51 -15.98 16.48 6.71
N ALA A 52 -16.86 15.93 7.55
CA ALA A 52 -16.65 15.97 9.00
C ALA A 52 -15.54 15.01 9.43
N PHE A 53 -15.43 13.82 8.83
CA PHE A 53 -14.29 12.92 9.02
C PHE A 53 -12.97 13.55 8.58
N GLU A 54 -12.91 14.14 7.38
CA GLU A 54 -11.73 14.86 6.89
C GLU A 54 -11.28 15.94 7.88
N TYR A 55 -12.24 16.74 8.39
CA TYR A 55 -11.93 17.75 9.39
C TYR A 55 -11.33 17.14 10.66
N LEU A 56 -11.98 16.13 11.23
CA LEU A 56 -11.53 15.48 12.47
C LEU A 56 -10.18 14.79 12.31
N LYS A 57 -9.95 14.13 11.18
CA LYS A 57 -8.65 13.53 10.81
C LYS A 57 -7.55 14.58 10.75
N ASN A 58 -7.80 15.71 10.11
CA ASN A 58 -6.84 16.82 9.99
C ASN A 58 -6.47 17.48 11.34
N ILE A 59 -7.35 17.40 12.33
CA ILE A 59 -7.09 17.91 13.69
C ILE A 59 -6.80 16.77 14.70
N LYS A 60 -6.52 15.56 14.22
CA LYS A 60 -6.12 14.39 15.03
C LYS A 60 -7.13 14.00 16.12
N GLN A 61 -8.43 14.14 15.84
CA GLN A 61 -9.50 13.81 16.78
C GLN A 61 -10.16 12.46 16.43
N HIS A 62 -9.37 11.38 16.44
CA HIS A 62 -9.81 10.04 16.03
C HIS A 62 -10.97 9.49 16.90
N GLU A 63 -10.98 9.77 18.20
CA GLU A 63 -12.10 9.37 19.08
C GLU A 63 -13.44 9.98 18.66
N LYS A 64 -13.41 11.25 18.22
CA LYS A 64 -14.61 11.94 17.70
C LYS A 64 -15.05 11.39 16.34
N MET A 65 -14.11 10.89 15.53
CA MET A 65 -14.44 10.17 14.30
C MET A 65 -15.24 8.91 14.62
N ILE A 66 -14.80 8.13 15.62
CA ILE A 66 -15.52 6.95 16.08
C ILE A 66 -16.90 7.33 16.62
N GLU A 67 -17.00 8.39 17.44
CA GLU A 67 -18.31 8.87 17.94
C GLU A 67 -19.27 9.23 16.79
N LEU A 68 -18.79 9.97 15.80
CA LEU A 68 -19.58 10.34 14.63
C LEU A 68 -20.02 9.10 13.85
N TYR A 69 -19.09 8.17 13.60
CA TYR A 69 -19.37 6.91 12.91
C TYR A 69 -20.48 6.13 13.60
N ASP A 70 -20.37 5.88 14.90
CA ASP A 70 -21.33 5.08 15.65
C ASP A 70 -22.73 5.69 15.63
N LYS A 71 -22.84 7.02 15.67
CA LYS A 71 -24.12 7.73 15.58
C LYS A 71 -24.71 7.70 14.17
N ALA A 72 -23.88 7.77 13.15
CA ALA A 72 -24.31 7.74 11.75
C ALA A 72 -24.63 6.31 11.29
N TYR A 73 -23.99 5.27 11.83
CA TYR A 73 -24.12 3.88 11.40
C TYR A 73 -25.55 3.35 11.43
N ARG A 74 -26.38 3.82 12.37
CA ARG A 74 -27.80 3.44 12.44
C ARG A 74 -28.61 3.87 11.22
N TRP A 75 -28.09 4.82 10.43
CA TRP A 75 -28.68 5.34 9.20
C TRP A 75 -28.00 4.80 7.94
N LYS A 76 -27.05 3.86 8.04
CA LYS A 76 -26.25 3.39 6.91
C LYS A 76 -27.09 2.90 5.72
N GLU A 77 -28.22 2.25 5.97
CA GLU A 77 -29.13 1.74 4.92
C GLU A 77 -29.88 2.86 4.19
N ASN A 78 -29.84 4.09 4.71
CA ASN A 78 -30.42 5.29 4.11
C ASN A 78 -29.36 6.23 3.50
N LEU A 79 -28.07 5.84 3.58
CA LEU A 79 -26.93 6.63 3.16
C LEU A 79 -26.18 5.87 2.08
N ASP A 80 -26.25 6.36 0.85
CA ASP A 80 -25.50 5.79 -0.27
C ASP A 80 -23.99 5.99 -0.04
N GLY A 81 -23.18 5.07 -0.55
CA GLY A 81 -21.72 5.19 -0.46
C GLY A 81 -21.14 5.07 0.95
N TRP A 82 -21.76 4.28 1.84
CA TRP A 82 -21.24 4.14 3.22
C TRP A 82 -19.75 3.74 3.31
N PHE A 83 -19.22 3.09 2.28
CA PHE A 83 -17.79 2.77 2.15
C PHE A 83 -16.86 3.99 2.23
N TYR A 84 -17.31 5.20 1.86
CA TYR A 84 -16.55 6.44 2.09
C TYR A 84 -16.28 6.68 3.58
N CYS A 85 -17.27 6.41 4.43
CA CYS A 85 -17.14 6.55 5.89
C CYS A 85 -16.27 5.44 6.49
N ASP A 86 -16.42 4.21 6.01
CA ASP A 86 -15.64 3.06 6.50
C ASP A 86 -14.12 3.24 6.27
N LYS A 87 -13.72 3.80 5.13
CA LYS A 87 -12.31 4.05 4.79
C LYS A 87 -11.54 4.79 5.91
N PHE A 88 -12.12 5.85 6.48
CA PHE A 88 -11.44 6.67 7.49
C PHE A 88 -11.04 5.91 8.75
N LEU A 89 -11.90 4.97 9.17
CA LEU A 89 -11.63 4.18 10.37
C LEU A 89 -10.67 3.04 10.08
N ILE A 90 -10.61 2.54 8.84
CA ILE A 90 -9.66 1.48 8.47
C ILE A 90 -8.22 1.98 8.63
N ASP A 91 -7.88 3.17 8.14
CA ASP A 91 -6.52 3.74 8.29
C ASP A 91 -6.12 3.81 9.78
N TYR A 92 -7.01 4.33 10.62
CA TYR A 92 -6.80 4.41 12.07
C TYR A 92 -6.61 3.03 12.70
N TYR A 93 -7.44 2.06 12.34
CA TYR A 93 -7.32 0.72 12.90
C TYR A 93 -6.11 -0.05 12.39
N LEU A 94 -5.63 0.22 11.18
CA LEU A 94 -4.38 -0.34 10.68
C LEU A 94 -3.18 0.19 11.48
N TYR A 95 -3.09 1.51 11.66
CA TYR A 95 -2.06 2.14 12.50
C TYR A 95 -2.08 1.58 13.94
N CYS A 96 -3.26 1.43 14.53
CA CYS A 96 -3.41 0.83 15.87
C CYS A 96 -3.24 -0.72 15.90
N ASN A 97 -2.90 -1.36 14.79
CA ASN A 97 -2.80 -2.81 14.63
C ASN A 97 -4.07 -3.57 15.12
N ASN A 98 -5.24 -3.00 14.89
CA ASN A 98 -6.54 -3.53 15.31
C ASN A 98 -7.29 -4.17 14.13
N ILE A 99 -6.92 -5.40 13.80
CA ILE A 99 -7.50 -6.12 12.66
C ILE A 99 -8.98 -6.47 12.83
N ALA A 100 -9.46 -6.66 14.05
CA ALA A 100 -10.88 -6.81 14.29
C ALA A 100 -11.66 -5.55 13.90
N GLY A 101 -11.10 -4.37 14.20
CA GLY A 101 -11.60 -3.08 13.77
C GLY A 101 -11.65 -3.00 12.24
N VAL A 102 -10.53 -3.25 11.56
CA VAL A 102 -10.45 -3.26 10.09
C VAL A 102 -11.54 -4.14 9.48
N LYS A 103 -11.67 -5.40 9.92
CA LYS A 103 -12.65 -6.35 9.38
C LYS A 103 -14.09 -5.86 9.50
N LYS A 104 -14.45 -5.19 10.60
CA LYS A 104 -15.79 -4.61 10.82
C LYS A 104 -16.18 -3.60 9.72
N HIS A 105 -15.20 -2.95 9.12
CA HIS A 105 -15.39 -1.88 8.14
C HIS A 105 -15.22 -2.33 6.68
N LEU A 106 -14.92 -3.61 6.43
CA LEU A 106 -14.76 -4.12 5.06
C LEU A 106 -16.08 -4.47 4.37
N ASP A 107 -17.14 -4.74 5.13
CA ASP A 107 -18.40 -5.29 4.59
C ASP A 107 -19.02 -4.42 3.48
N SER A 108 -18.94 -3.10 3.60
CA SER A 108 -19.52 -2.17 2.62
C SER A 108 -18.82 -2.24 1.25
N PHE A 109 -17.51 -2.47 1.24
CA PHE A 109 -16.71 -2.67 0.04
C PHE A 109 -17.01 -4.01 -0.63
N LEU A 110 -17.01 -5.09 0.17
CA LEU A 110 -17.20 -6.46 -0.33
C LEU A 110 -18.62 -6.73 -0.85
N SER A 111 -19.60 -5.98 -0.33
CA SER A 111 -21.00 -6.06 -0.74
C SER A 111 -21.28 -5.27 -2.02
N ASN A 112 -20.55 -4.19 -2.28
CA ASN A 112 -20.74 -3.30 -3.42
C ASN A 112 -19.43 -3.05 -4.18
N PRO A 113 -18.86 -4.09 -4.81
CA PRO A 113 -17.55 -4.01 -5.46
C PRO A 113 -17.50 -2.97 -6.60
N GLU A 114 -18.54 -2.91 -7.44
CA GLU A 114 -18.60 -2.00 -8.60
C GLU A 114 -18.54 -0.53 -8.21
N GLU A 115 -19.27 -0.14 -7.15
CA GLU A 115 -19.34 1.26 -6.70
C GLU A 115 -18.13 1.69 -5.87
N SER A 116 -17.49 0.73 -5.18
CA SER A 116 -16.47 1.05 -4.17
C SER A 116 -15.03 0.81 -4.61
N ILE A 117 -14.79 0.15 -5.76
CA ILE A 117 -13.47 -0.34 -6.18
C ILE A 117 -12.39 0.76 -6.19
N ASP A 118 -12.72 1.97 -6.67
CA ASP A 118 -11.77 3.07 -6.78
C ASP A 118 -11.16 3.48 -5.44
N ILE A 119 -11.92 3.29 -4.36
CA ILE A 119 -11.52 3.59 -2.99
C ILE A 119 -10.98 2.35 -2.30
N PHE A 120 -11.58 1.20 -2.60
CA PHE A 120 -11.21 -0.06 -1.98
C PHE A 120 -9.78 -0.45 -2.31
N ILE A 121 -9.31 -0.19 -3.53
CA ILE A 121 -7.92 -0.48 -3.93
C ILE A 121 -6.91 0.16 -2.96
N LEU A 122 -7.12 1.41 -2.54
CA LEU A 122 -6.22 2.09 -1.58
C LEU A 122 -6.14 1.36 -0.23
N VAL A 123 -7.29 0.90 0.26
CA VAL A 123 -7.41 0.15 1.51
C VAL A 123 -6.79 -1.24 1.36
N PHE A 124 -7.08 -1.89 0.24
CA PHE A 124 -6.61 -3.23 -0.07
C PHE A 124 -5.09 -3.28 -0.19
N ASP A 125 -4.48 -2.31 -0.89
CA ASP A 125 -3.03 -2.14 -0.98
C ASP A 125 -2.41 -2.03 0.42
N LYS A 126 -3.03 -1.27 1.34
CA LYS A 126 -2.52 -1.17 2.73
C LYS A 126 -2.51 -2.54 3.40
N LEU A 127 -3.60 -3.32 3.29
CA LEU A 127 -3.65 -4.67 3.87
C LEU A 127 -2.53 -5.57 3.33
N VAL A 128 -2.17 -5.43 2.05
CA VAL A 128 -1.06 -6.15 1.44
C VAL A 128 0.26 -5.74 2.10
N TYR A 129 0.53 -4.43 2.22
CA TYR A 129 1.80 -3.94 2.75
C TYR A 129 1.97 -4.08 4.27
N TYR A 130 0.88 -4.05 5.06
CA TYR A 130 0.93 -4.41 6.49
C TYR A 130 1.12 -5.94 6.71
N GLY A 131 1.12 -6.75 5.65
CA GLY A 131 1.35 -8.18 5.74
C GLY A 131 0.13 -8.98 6.22
N HIS A 132 -1.09 -8.49 5.99
CA HIS A 132 -2.32 -9.22 6.32
C HIS A 132 -2.69 -10.26 5.24
N SER A 133 -1.73 -11.10 4.83
CA SER A 133 -1.84 -12.05 3.71
C SER A 133 -3.09 -12.94 3.74
N ASP A 134 -3.46 -13.50 4.90
CA ASP A 134 -4.67 -14.34 5.01
C ASP A 134 -5.95 -13.56 4.67
N LEU A 135 -6.02 -12.30 5.13
CA LEU A 135 -7.17 -11.43 4.90
C LEU A 135 -7.20 -10.95 3.44
N THR A 136 -6.06 -10.58 2.87
CA THR A 136 -6.01 -10.15 1.47
C THR A 136 -6.30 -11.28 0.50
N LEU A 137 -5.88 -12.52 0.81
CA LEU A 137 -6.24 -13.71 0.05
C LEU A 137 -7.75 -13.99 0.11
N ASP A 138 -8.36 -13.96 1.31
CA ASP A 138 -9.80 -14.17 1.49
C ASP A 138 -10.63 -13.14 0.70
N ILE A 139 -10.25 -11.86 0.80
CA ILE A 139 -10.85 -10.79 0.00
C ILE A 139 -10.69 -11.07 -1.49
N SER A 140 -9.49 -11.44 -1.95
CA SER A 140 -9.22 -11.65 -3.37
C SER A 140 -10.05 -12.80 -3.95
N LEU A 141 -10.13 -13.92 -3.23
CA LEU A 141 -10.96 -15.07 -3.60
C LEU A 141 -12.45 -14.70 -3.68
N HIS A 142 -12.90 -13.79 -2.81
CA HIS A 142 -14.29 -13.32 -2.81
C HIS A 142 -14.59 -12.31 -3.92
N MET A 143 -13.62 -11.48 -4.28
CA MET A 143 -13.80 -10.32 -5.16
C MET A 143 -13.51 -10.63 -6.63
N PHE A 144 -12.63 -11.59 -6.93
CA PHE A 144 -12.17 -11.86 -8.30
C PHE A 144 -13.33 -12.02 -9.29
N ASP A 145 -14.21 -13.02 -9.10
CA ASP A 145 -15.32 -13.27 -10.01
C ASP A 145 -16.35 -12.12 -10.00
N LYS A 146 -16.60 -11.52 -8.82
CA LYS A 146 -17.55 -10.40 -8.72
C LYS A 146 -17.12 -9.18 -9.53
N VAL A 147 -15.83 -8.87 -9.52
CA VAL A 147 -15.26 -7.73 -10.25
C VAL A 147 -15.15 -8.06 -11.73
N LYS A 148 -14.77 -9.29 -12.07
CA LYS A 148 -14.70 -9.79 -13.44
C LYS A 148 -16.05 -9.74 -14.15
N ASP A 149 -17.12 -10.12 -13.45
CA ASP A 149 -18.47 -10.17 -13.99
C ASP A 149 -19.21 -8.81 -13.92
N ALA A 150 -18.63 -7.80 -13.27
CA ALA A 150 -19.24 -6.48 -13.09
C ALA A 150 -19.21 -5.67 -14.39
N HIS A 151 -20.39 -5.42 -14.97
CA HIS A 151 -20.52 -4.72 -16.24
C HIS A 151 -20.13 -3.23 -16.19
N GLY A 152 -20.16 -2.60 -15.02
CA GLY A 152 -19.74 -1.20 -14.88
C GLY A 152 -18.24 -0.99 -14.72
N LEU A 153 -17.45 -2.07 -14.62
CA LEU A 153 -16.00 -2.00 -14.46
C LEU A 153 -15.26 -2.19 -15.78
N ILE A 154 -14.02 -1.68 -15.82
CA ILE A 154 -13.12 -1.86 -16.96
C ILE A 154 -12.65 -3.32 -16.96
N VAL A 155 -12.70 -3.96 -18.13
CA VAL A 155 -12.20 -5.33 -18.30
C VAL A 155 -10.74 -5.43 -17.82
N GLY A 156 -10.45 -6.41 -16.97
CA GLY A 156 -9.13 -6.60 -16.37
C GLY A 156 -8.99 -6.03 -14.96
N SER A 157 -10.00 -5.35 -14.41
CA SER A 157 -9.98 -4.87 -13.01
C SER A 157 -9.82 -6.00 -12.00
N GLU A 158 -10.22 -7.23 -12.34
CA GLU A 158 -10.05 -8.42 -11.51
C GLU A 158 -8.58 -8.86 -11.35
N ALA A 159 -7.68 -8.40 -12.24
CA ALA A 159 -6.28 -8.80 -12.27
C ALA A 159 -5.54 -8.45 -10.96
N GLU A 160 -5.94 -7.38 -10.27
CA GLU A 160 -5.36 -7.01 -8.97
C GLU A 160 -5.61 -8.08 -7.91
N TYR A 161 -6.82 -8.66 -7.87
CA TYR A 161 -7.13 -9.77 -6.96
C TYR A 161 -6.51 -11.08 -7.42
N GLY A 162 -6.50 -11.33 -8.74
CA GLY A 162 -5.82 -12.49 -9.33
C GLY A 162 -4.34 -12.52 -8.97
N ARG A 163 -3.67 -11.37 -9.00
CA ARG A 163 -2.26 -11.22 -8.65
C ARG A 163 -1.99 -11.59 -7.19
N ILE A 164 -2.85 -11.18 -6.26
CA ILE A 164 -2.71 -11.58 -4.85
C ILE A 164 -2.90 -13.09 -4.68
N ILE A 165 -3.92 -13.69 -5.33
CA ILE A 165 -4.13 -15.15 -5.31
C ILE A 165 -2.90 -15.88 -5.83
N TYR A 166 -2.33 -15.40 -6.94
CA TYR A 166 -1.12 -15.93 -7.54
C TYR A 166 0.07 -15.86 -6.59
N MET A 167 0.39 -14.67 -6.07
CA MET A 167 1.56 -14.44 -5.22
C MET A 167 1.46 -15.16 -3.87
N GLU A 168 0.27 -15.21 -3.26
CA GLU A 168 0.05 -15.99 -2.03
C GLU A 168 0.16 -17.50 -2.29
N LYS A 169 -0.25 -17.98 -3.47
CA LYS A 169 -0.04 -19.39 -3.84
C LYS A 169 1.45 -19.71 -3.98
N LEU A 170 2.24 -18.82 -4.58
CA LEU A 170 3.70 -18.96 -4.65
C LEU A 170 4.36 -18.93 -3.27
N GLN A 171 3.91 -18.05 -2.37
CA GLN A 171 4.39 -18.00 -0.99
C GLN A 171 4.07 -19.29 -0.21
N SER A 172 2.86 -19.84 -0.39
CA SER A 172 2.47 -21.12 0.18
C SER A 172 3.34 -22.26 -0.35
N LEU A 173 3.64 -22.27 -1.66
CA LEU A 173 4.54 -23.25 -2.27
C LEU A 173 5.93 -23.18 -1.66
N TYR A 174 6.48 -21.97 -1.53
CA TYR A 174 7.76 -21.75 -0.87
C TYR A 174 7.78 -22.29 0.57
N SER A 175 6.72 -21.97 1.33
CA SER A 175 6.57 -22.40 2.73
C SER A 175 6.47 -23.91 2.87
N ASP A 176 5.73 -24.57 1.98
CA ASP A 176 5.57 -26.03 1.97
C ASP A 176 6.88 -26.73 1.60
N LEU A 177 7.56 -26.28 0.54
CA LEU A 177 8.86 -26.80 0.14
C LEU A 177 9.90 -26.65 1.25
N ARG A 178 9.94 -25.49 1.93
CA ARG A 178 10.81 -25.26 3.10
C ARG A 178 10.56 -26.19 4.27
N LYS A 179 9.31 -26.63 4.45
CA LYS A 179 8.91 -27.58 5.50
C LYS A 179 9.00 -29.03 5.05
N ASN A 180 9.50 -29.30 3.84
CA ASN A 180 9.49 -30.61 3.19
C ASN A 180 8.08 -31.23 3.09
N ILE A 181 7.06 -30.38 2.94
CA ILE A 181 5.69 -30.80 2.67
C ILE A 181 5.58 -31.10 1.16
N PRO A 182 5.08 -32.29 0.77
CA PRO A 182 4.91 -32.63 -0.64
C PRO A 182 4.00 -31.65 -1.37
N VAL A 183 4.49 -31.09 -2.48
CA VAL A 183 3.72 -30.23 -3.38
C VAL A 183 3.26 -31.04 -4.59
N HIS A 184 1.96 -31.01 -4.86
CA HIS A 184 1.38 -31.67 -6.04
C HIS A 184 1.25 -30.68 -7.19
N ARG A 185 2.16 -30.79 -8.17
CA ARG A 185 2.22 -29.95 -9.38
C ARG A 185 0.84 -29.69 -10.00
N ASP A 186 0.12 -30.75 -10.37
CA ASP A 186 -1.16 -30.63 -11.08
C ASP A 186 -2.24 -29.92 -10.24
N ALA A 187 -2.20 -30.07 -8.91
CA ALA A 187 -3.14 -29.37 -8.03
C ALA A 187 -2.85 -27.87 -7.93
N VAL A 188 -1.60 -27.45 -8.14
CA VAL A 188 -1.22 -26.04 -8.20
C VAL A 188 -1.71 -25.43 -9.51
N ILE A 189 -1.48 -26.11 -10.63
CA ILE A 189 -1.96 -25.67 -11.94
C ILE A 189 -3.48 -25.56 -11.92
N GLU A 190 -4.20 -26.62 -11.52
CA GLU A 190 -5.68 -26.61 -11.47
C GLU A 190 -6.22 -25.49 -10.56
N TYR A 191 -5.49 -25.15 -9.49
CA TYR A 191 -5.88 -24.04 -8.61
C TYR A 191 -5.75 -22.69 -9.31
N LEU A 192 -4.62 -22.43 -9.98
CA LEU A 192 -4.31 -21.14 -10.59
C LEU A 192 -5.00 -20.91 -11.95
N GLU A 193 -5.29 -21.98 -12.70
CA GLU A 193 -6.09 -21.93 -13.93
C GLU A 193 -7.49 -21.33 -13.70
N LYS A 194 -8.08 -21.54 -12.51
CA LYS A 194 -9.38 -20.94 -12.13
C LYS A 194 -9.35 -19.41 -12.14
N PHE A 195 -8.16 -18.83 -11.99
CA PHE A 195 -7.91 -17.41 -11.96
C PHE A 195 -7.14 -16.95 -13.19
N GLU A 196 -7.23 -17.71 -14.29
CA GLU A 196 -6.67 -17.38 -15.61
C GLU A 196 -5.13 -17.34 -15.69
N TYR A 197 -4.45 -18.02 -14.77
CA TYR A 197 -3.00 -18.23 -14.84
C TYR A 197 -2.66 -19.59 -15.44
N ASP A 198 -2.04 -19.59 -16.62
CA ASP A 198 -1.47 -20.78 -17.25
C ASP A 198 0.00 -20.95 -16.80
N LEU A 199 0.27 -22.03 -16.07
CA LEU A 199 1.61 -22.36 -15.56
C LEU A 199 2.15 -23.69 -16.09
N GLU A 200 1.49 -24.31 -17.07
CA GLU A 200 1.84 -25.66 -17.50
C GLU A 200 3.32 -25.76 -17.94
N SER A 201 3.83 -24.71 -18.62
CA SER A 201 5.22 -24.64 -19.07
C SER A 201 6.25 -24.28 -17.99
N ASP A 202 5.83 -23.62 -16.91
CA ASP A 202 6.75 -22.89 -16.02
C ASP A 202 6.75 -23.40 -14.58
N ILE A 203 5.75 -24.18 -14.17
CA ILE A 203 5.59 -24.62 -12.78
C ILE A 203 6.81 -25.37 -12.24
N ASP A 204 7.45 -26.23 -13.04
CA ASP A 204 8.62 -27.00 -12.57
C ASP A 204 9.79 -26.06 -12.26
N ARG A 205 10.00 -25.05 -13.11
CA ARG A 205 11.05 -24.05 -12.89
C ARG A 205 10.74 -23.14 -11.71
N ILE A 206 9.47 -22.79 -11.52
CA ILE A 206 9.00 -22.02 -10.34
C ILE A 206 9.26 -22.83 -9.06
N MET A 207 8.88 -24.10 -9.05
CA MET A 207 9.11 -24.99 -7.90
C MET A 207 10.61 -25.15 -7.60
N ASP A 208 11.45 -25.28 -8.63
CA ASP A 208 12.90 -25.30 -8.46
C ASP A 208 13.40 -23.99 -7.83
N ALA A 209 12.99 -22.83 -8.37
CA ALA A 209 13.40 -21.52 -7.86
C ALA A 209 12.92 -21.24 -6.42
N LEU A 210 11.80 -21.83 -6.01
CA LEU A 210 11.26 -21.75 -4.65
C LEU A 210 11.81 -22.86 -3.73
N SER A 211 12.54 -23.84 -4.24
CA SER A 211 13.04 -24.93 -3.40
C SER A 211 14.17 -24.49 -2.47
N PRO A 212 14.21 -24.96 -1.22
CA PRO A 212 15.34 -24.75 -0.33
C PRO A 212 16.65 -25.28 -0.93
N GLY A 213 17.72 -24.48 -0.89
CA GLY A 213 19.01 -24.84 -1.49
C GLY A 213 19.11 -24.59 -2.99
N TYR A 214 18.06 -24.03 -3.62
CA TYR A 214 18.23 -23.40 -4.92
C TYR A 214 18.96 -22.06 -4.74
N ASP A 215 20.29 -22.13 -4.85
CA ASP A 215 21.23 -21.01 -4.72
C ASP A 215 21.74 -20.53 -6.11
N ARG A 216 21.22 -21.10 -7.20
CA ARG A 216 21.59 -20.66 -8.55
C ARG A 216 20.98 -19.29 -8.81
N ILE A 217 21.84 -18.29 -8.83
CA ILE A 217 21.52 -16.92 -9.23
C ILE A 217 21.49 -16.86 -10.78
N PRO A 218 20.40 -16.34 -11.41
CA PRO A 218 20.36 -16.13 -12.85
C PRO A 218 21.55 -15.33 -13.37
N ASP A 219 22.16 -15.75 -14.48
CA ASP A 219 23.38 -15.11 -14.99
C ASP A 219 23.18 -14.44 -16.36
N TYR A 220 24.29 -14.04 -16.99
CA TYR A 220 24.27 -13.39 -18.30
C TYR A 220 23.69 -14.29 -19.40
N ASP A 221 23.97 -15.60 -19.35
CA ASP A 221 23.46 -16.54 -20.34
C ASP A 221 21.94 -16.71 -20.20
N ASP A 222 21.42 -16.73 -18.96
CA ASP A 222 19.98 -16.70 -18.69
C ASP A 222 19.36 -15.41 -19.26
N PHE A 223 19.93 -14.24 -18.96
CA PHE A 223 19.45 -12.95 -19.47
C PHE A 223 19.44 -12.89 -21.01
N ARG A 224 20.47 -13.42 -21.68
CA ARG A 224 20.55 -13.42 -23.14
C ARG A 224 19.55 -14.39 -23.76
N LYS A 225 19.33 -15.54 -23.11
CA LYS A 225 18.43 -16.58 -23.60
C LYS A 225 16.99 -16.11 -23.52
N ASP A 226 16.57 -15.62 -22.35
CA ASP A 226 15.23 -15.12 -22.12
C ASP A 226 15.23 -14.08 -20.98
N LYS A 227 14.97 -12.82 -21.35
CA LYS A 227 14.95 -11.72 -20.38
C LYS A 227 13.75 -11.79 -19.44
N SER A 228 12.60 -12.26 -19.94
CA SER A 228 11.38 -12.34 -19.14
C SER A 228 11.57 -13.36 -18.03
N ASP A 229 12.04 -14.56 -18.38
CA ASP A 229 12.40 -15.60 -17.42
C ASP A 229 13.44 -15.08 -16.43
N PHE A 230 14.50 -14.44 -16.91
CA PHE A 230 15.55 -13.88 -16.04
C PHE A 230 14.98 -12.96 -14.96
N PHE A 231 14.16 -11.97 -15.34
CA PHE A 231 13.60 -11.02 -14.37
C PHE A 231 12.58 -11.68 -13.45
N TYR A 232 11.79 -12.62 -13.96
CA TYR A 232 10.81 -13.33 -13.17
C TYR A 232 11.46 -14.25 -12.11
N PHE A 233 12.51 -14.99 -12.46
CA PHE A 233 13.26 -15.79 -11.47
C PHE A 233 13.97 -14.91 -10.46
N LEU A 234 14.51 -13.77 -10.88
CA LEU A 234 15.12 -12.83 -9.97
C LEU A 234 14.09 -12.21 -9.00
N MET A 235 12.87 -11.92 -9.48
CA MET A 235 11.73 -11.52 -8.65
C MET A 235 11.40 -12.58 -7.60
N LEU A 236 11.34 -13.87 -7.97
CA LEU A 236 11.07 -14.95 -7.00
C LEU A 236 12.16 -15.04 -5.93
N MET A 237 13.43 -14.88 -6.31
CA MET A 237 14.55 -14.83 -5.36
C MET A 237 14.46 -13.61 -4.44
N PHE A 238 14.09 -12.45 -4.98
CA PHE A 238 13.84 -11.24 -4.21
C PHE A 238 12.70 -11.46 -3.20
N CYS A 239 11.57 -12.03 -3.62
CA CYS A 239 10.43 -12.33 -2.75
C CYS A 239 10.82 -13.28 -1.60
N ARG A 240 11.63 -14.32 -1.89
CA ARG A 240 12.19 -15.21 -0.85
C ARG A 240 13.04 -14.44 0.15
N TYR A 241 13.98 -13.62 -0.34
CA TYR A 241 14.83 -12.78 0.51
C TYR A 241 14.00 -11.84 1.40
N MET A 242 12.99 -11.19 0.83
CA MET A 242 12.11 -10.25 1.52
C MET A 242 11.28 -10.95 2.60
N LEU A 243 10.72 -12.13 2.31
CA LEU A 243 9.97 -12.90 3.29
C LEU A 243 10.88 -13.39 4.43
N ASP A 244 12.02 -14.01 4.10
CA ASP A 244 12.88 -14.66 5.10
C ASP A 244 13.65 -13.68 5.97
N THR A 245 14.00 -12.50 5.45
CA THR A 245 14.89 -11.56 6.15
C THR A 245 14.19 -10.28 6.60
N LYS A 246 13.12 -9.86 5.91
CA LYS A 246 12.41 -8.60 6.18
C LYS A 246 10.96 -8.80 6.59
N ASN A 247 10.47 -10.04 6.65
CA ASN A 247 9.07 -10.35 6.97
C ASN A 247 8.07 -9.65 6.04
N ILE A 248 8.41 -9.51 4.76
CA ILE A 248 7.55 -8.91 3.73
C ILE A 248 7.00 -10.02 2.83
N SER A 249 5.68 -10.03 2.62
CA SER A 249 5.01 -11.06 1.82
C SER A 249 5.44 -11.03 0.35
N PHE A 250 5.21 -12.14 -0.35
CA PHE A 250 5.43 -12.23 -1.80
C PHE A 250 4.58 -11.22 -2.56
N SER A 251 3.33 -11.01 -2.15
CA SER A 251 2.42 -10.03 -2.75
C SER A 251 2.97 -8.60 -2.71
N ALA A 252 3.48 -8.18 -1.53
CA ALA A 252 4.08 -6.86 -1.34
C ALA A 252 5.43 -6.72 -2.06
N SER A 253 6.32 -7.70 -1.89
CA SER A 253 7.66 -7.67 -2.50
C SER A 253 7.63 -7.79 -4.02
N GLY A 254 6.74 -8.59 -4.60
CA GLY A 254 6.53 -8.63 -6.03
C GLY A 254 6.08 -7.29 -6.58
N ASP A 255 5.24 -6.54 -5.86
CA ASP A 255 4.73 -5.24 -6.33
C ASP A 255 5.83 -4.18 -6.35
N ILE A 256 6.65 -4.17 -5.31
CA ILE A 256 7.86 -3.35 -5.25
C ILE A 256 8.80 -3.70 -6.41
N TRP A 257 8.99 -4.99 -6.71
CA TRP A 257 9.84 -5.44 -7.80
C TRP A 257 9.33 -5.01 -9.18
N ASP A 258 8.03 -5.15 -9.43
CA ASP A 258 7.42 -4.79 -10.71
C ASP A 258 7.66 -3.30 -11.03
N VAL A 259 7.50 -2.41 -10.04
CA VAL A 259 7.79 -0.98 -10.24
C VAL A 259 9.29 -0.69 -10.36
N ALA A 260 10.13 -1.46 -9.66
CA ALA A 260 11.58 -1.36 -9.82
C ALA A 260 12.01 -1.72 -11.26
N LEU A 261 11.43 -2.77 -11.83
CA LEU A 261 11.71 -3.22 -13.20
C LEU A 261 11.41 -2.11 -14.22
N ASP A 262 10.28 -1.43 -14.09
CA ASP A 262 9.91 -0.32 -14.97
C ASP A 262 10.85 0.89 -14.83
N SER A 263 11.36 1.10 -13.62
CA SER A 263 12.28 2.18 -13.24
C SER A 263 13.72 1.95 -13.68
N PHE A 264 14.10 0.74 -14.06
CA PHE A 264 15.44 0.44 -14.55
C PHE A 264 15.70 1.02 -15.95
N LYS A 265 16.99 1.22 -16.26
CA LYS A 265 17.42 1.57 -17.63
C LYS A 265 17.23 0.41 -18.62
N ALA A 266 17.38 -0.84 -18.16
CA ALA A 266 17.28 -2.04 -18.97
C ALA A 266 18.21 -2.04 -20.21
N GLY A 267 19.39 -1.44 -20.09
CA GLY A 267 20.42 -1.48 -21.13
C GLY A 267 21.04 -2.89 -21.26
N PRO A 268 21.82 -3.17 -22.32
CA PRO A 268 22.52 -4.44 -22.41
C PRO A 268 23.56 -4.56 -21.27
N PRO A 269 23.71 -5.73 -20.63
CA PRO A 269 24.77 -5.97 -19.66
C PRO A 269 26.14 -5.74 -20.31
N SER A 270 27.15 -5.39 -19.50
CA SER A 270 28.48 -5.11 -20.00
C SER A 270 29.10 -6.35 -20.68
N ASN A 271 29.82 -6.18 -21.79
CA ASN A 271 30.45 -7.28 -22.54
C ASN A 271 31.66 -7.91 -21.80
N THR A 272 31.99 -7.43 -20.61
CA THR A 272 33.02 -8.01 -19.77
C THR A 272 32.51 -9.31 -19.14
N SER A 273 33.25 -10.40 -19.33
CA SER A 273 32.97 -11.70 -18.73
C SER A 273 32.85 -11.58 -17.21
N GLY A 274 31.62 -11.51 -16.69
CA GLY A 274 31.27 -11.39 -15.27
C GLY A 274 29.79 -11.03 -15.07
N MET A 275 29.28 -11.19 -13.84
CA MET A 275 27.92 -10.79 -13.41
C MET A 275 27.78 -9.26 -13.25
N ASN A 276 28.33 -8.44 -14.16
CA ASN A 276 28.12 -7.00 -14.09
C ASN A 276 26.88 -6.59 -14.91
N PHE A 277 25.80 -6.33 -14.18
CA PHE A 277 24.51 -5.88 -14.68
C PHE A 277 24.26 -4.38 -14.42
N ASP A 278 25.32 -3.59 -14.23
CA ASP A 278 25.23 -2.15 -13.94
C ASP A 278 24.32 -1.42 -14.95
N ASN A 279 24.48 -1.70 -16.25
CA ASN A 279 23.67 -1.06 -17.29
C ASN A 279 22.20 -1.51 -17.33
N VAL A 280 21.93 -2.70 -16.79
CA VAL A 280 20.58 -3.26 -16.70
C VAL A 280 19.86 -2.61 -15.52
N PHE A 281 20.45 -2.71 -14.32
CA PHE A 281 19.84 -2.31 -13.05
C PHE A 281 20.12 -0.88 -12.62
N LYS A 282 20.87 -0.09 -13.40
CA LYS A 282 21.02 1.34 -13.10
C LYS A 282 19.66 2.02 -13.03
N LEU A 283 19.39 2.66 -11.90
CA LEU A 283 18.17 3.43 -11.69
C LEU A 283 18.08 4.54 -12.72
N ASN A 284 16.95 4.63 -13.41
CA ASN A 284 16.64 5.79 -14.22
C ASN A 284 15.85 6.78 -13.37
N LYS A 285 16.54 7.77 -12.80
CA LYS A 285 15.93 8.80 -11.94
C LYS A 285 14.63 9.37 -12.51
N ASN A 286 14.60 9.72 -13.80
CA ASN A 286 13.41 10.33 -14.40
C ASN A 286 12.24 9.35 -14.52
N LYS A 287 12.52 8.07 -14.82
CA LYS A 287 11.45 7.07 -14.85
C LYS A 287 10.92 6.82 -13.44
N TYR A 288 11.81 6.63 -12.49
CA TYR A 288 11.43 6.38 -11.11
C TYR A 288 10.63 7.55 -10.51
N ASP A 289 11.09 8.79 -10.73
CA ASP A 289 10.38 10.01 -10.35
C ASP A 289 8.99 10.10 -11.01
N ASN A 290 8.88 9.75 -12.30
CA ASN A 290 7.58 9.70 -12.99
C ASN A 290 6.65 8.60 -12.44
N GLU A 291 7.18 7.42 -12.11
CA GLU A 291 6.41 6.33 -11.51
C GLU A 291 5.84 6.74 -10.14
N ILE A 292 6.69 7.30 -9.28
CA ILE A 292 6.28 7.78 -7.96
C ILE A 292 5.31 8.96 -8.08
N SER A 293 5.65 9.98 -8.87
CA SER A 293 4.78 11.15 -9.07
C SER A 293 3.44 10.79 -9.72
N GLY A 294 3.41 9.81 -10.61
CA GLY A 294 2.18 9.29 -11.20
C GLY A 294 1.28 8.63 -10.16
N ARG A 295 1.86 7.83 -9.25
CA ARG A 295 1.15 7.15 -8.16
C ARG A 295 0.71 8.09 -7.04
N MET A 296 1.49 9.15 -6.79
CA MET A 296 1.24 10.16 -5.76
C MET A 296 0.50 11.41 -6.28
N GLY A 297 0.06 11.38 -7.54
CA GLY A 297 -0.62 12.50 -8.19
C GLY A 297 -2.05 12.70 -7.71
N LEU A 298 -2.57 13.93 -7.84
CA LEU A 298 -3.88 14.34 -7.32
C LEU A 298 -5.08 13.48 -7.72
N ILE A 299 -5.02 12.81 -8.89
CA ILE A 299 -6.11 11.97 -9.42
C ILE A 299 -5.82 10.47 -9.28
N SER A 300 -4.70 10.10 -8.66
CA SER A 300 -4.30 8.71 -8.48
C SER A 300 -4.97 8.08 -7.26
N ASN A 301 -5.34 6.81 -7.36
CA ASN A 301 -5.74 5.98 -6.23
C ASN A 301 -4.66 4.95 -5.87
N LYS A 302 -3.39 5.25 -6.18
CA LYS A 302 -2.23 4.39 -5.91
C LYS A 302 -1.22 5.02 -4.94
N HIS A 303 -1.64 5.99 -4.12
CA HIS A 303 -0.79 6.65 -3.13
C HIS A 303 -0.12 5.66 -2.17
N THR A 304 -0.88 4.67 -1.68
CA THR A 304 -0.34 3.60 -0.83
C THR A 304 0.82 2.87 -1.50
N CYS A 305 0.64 2.45 -2.76
CA CYS A 305 1.69 1.82 -3.55
C CYS A 305 2.87 2.78 -3.82
N GLY A 306 2.60 4.06 -4.07
CA GLY A 306 3.63 5.09 -4.21
C GLY A 306 4.56 5.18 -2.99
N CYS A 307 3.99 5.25 -1.78
CA CYS A 307 4.76 5.17 -0.54
C CYS A 307 5.48 3.83 -0.39
N ALA A 308 4.79 2.70 -0.64
CA ALA A 308 5.39 1.38 -0.49
C ALA A 308 6.59 1.16 -1.41
N VAL A 309 6.54 1.63 -2.66
CA VAL A 309 7.66 1.54 -3.60
C VAL A 309 8.77 2.51 -3.22
N ALA A 310 8.44 3.74 -2.80
CA ALA A 310 9.45 4.73 -2.42
C ALA A 310 10.39 4.22 -1.32
N TRP A 311 9.83 3.55 -0.31
CA TRP A 311 10.58 2.87 0.74
C TRP A 311 11.02 1.45 0.36
N GLY A 312 10.29 0.78 -0.53
CA GLY A 312 10.57 -0.58 -0.99
C GLY A 312 11.80 -0.70 -1.90
N MET A 313 12.09 0.35 -2.67
CA MET A 313 13.16 0.35 -3.67
C MET A 313 14.55 0.11 -3.06
N ILE A 314 14.78 0.54 -1.82
CA ILE A 314 16.06 0.32 -1.12
C ILE A 314 16.36 -1.17 -0.96
N TYR A 315 15.34 -1.98 -0.65
CA TYR A 315 15.48 -3.43 -0.50
C TYR A 315 15.85 -4.11 -1.81
N VAL A 316 15.36 -3.60 -2.95
CA VAL A 316 15.73 -4.10 -4.27
C VAL A 316 17.22 -3.87 -4.51
N TYR A 317 17.74 -2.68 -4.16
CA TYR A 317 19.15 -2.36 -4.33
C TYR A 317 20.05 -3.10 -3.33
N ASP A 318 19.62 -3.27 -2.07
CA ASP A 318 20.30 -4.12 -1.09
C ASP A 318 20.41 -5.56 -1.60
N PHE A 319 19.32 -6.11 -2.14
CA PHE A 319 19.28 -7.45 -2.71
C PHE A 319 20.22 -7.60 -3.91
N LEU A 320 20.16 -6.67 -4.87
CA LEU A 320 21.02 -6.70 -6.07
C LEU A 320 22.49 -6.55 -5.70
N TYR A 321 22.81 -5.68 -4.75
CA TYR A 321 24.18 -5.45 -4.28
C TYR A 321 24.74 -6.67 -3.54
N LYS A 322 23.97 -7.24 -2.61
CA LYS A 322 24.34 -8.43 -1.85
C LYS A 322 24.65 -9.64 -2.74
N HIS A 323 23.99 -9.74 -3.89
CA HIS A 323 24.20 -10.83 -4.87
C HIS A 323 25.15 -10.43 -6.02
N GLU A 324 25.92 -9.35 -5.84
CA GLU A 324 26.98 -8.91 -6.76
C GLU A 324 26.51 -8.58 -8.19
N TYR A 325 25.22 -8.28 -8.40
CA TYR A 325 24.69 -7.89 -9.72
C TYR A 325 25.13 -6.47 -10.13
N ILE A 326 25.38 -5.62 -9.15
CA ILE A 326 25.68 -4.20 -9.34
C ILE A 326 26.92 -3.79 -8.54
N SER A 327 27.65 -2.83 -9.07
CA SER A 327 28.81 -2.24 -8.40
C SER A 327 28.41 -1.24 -7.31
N ASP A 328 29.34 -0.96 -6.38
CA ASP A 328 29.21 0.11 -5.36
C ASP A 328 28.73 1.44 -5.97
N LYS A 329 29.21 1.75 -7.18
CA LYS A 329 28.86 3.00 -7.86
C LYS A 329 27.39 3.05 -8.26
N VAL A 330 26.84 1.94 -8.76
CA VAL A 330 25.42 1.88 -9.14
C VAL A 330 24.54 1.86 -7.90
N TYR A 331 24.94 1.09 -6.90
CA TYR A 331 24.25 1.00 -5.61
C TYR A 331 24.16 2.35 -4.91
N ASN A 332 25.28 3.02 -4.65
CA ASN A 332 25.29 4.32 -3.96
C ASN A 332 24.54 5.41 -4.73
N ASN A 333 24.60 5.39 -6.07
CA ASN A 333 23.83 6.34 -6.87
C ASN A 333 22.32 6.09 -6.79
N ALA A 334 21.88 4.84 -6.67
CA ALA A 334 20.48 4.52 -6.47
C ALA A 334 20.00 4.98 -5.09
N LEU A 335 20.76 4.72 -4.02
CA LEU A 335 20.43 5.16 -2.67
C LEU A 335 20.23 6.69 -2.59
N GLU A 336 21.13 7.47 -3.18
CA GLU A 336 21.01 8.94 -3.25
C GLU A 336 19.71 9.40 -3.94
N VAL A 337 19.31 8.71 -5.02
CA VAL A 337 18.07 9.03 -5.74
C VAL A 337 16.83 8.63 -4.95
N ILE A 338 16.87 7.47 -4.28
CA ILE A 338 15.78 6.96 -3.45
C ILE A 338 15.55 7.90 -2.28
N ASP A 339 16.61 8.28 -1.58
CA ASP A 339 16.54 9.19 -0.44
C ASP A 339 15.96 10.56 -0.83
N GLY A 340 16.42 11.12 -1.95
CA GLY A 340 15.88 12.37 -2.47
C GLY A 340 14.37 12.30 -2.73
N ILE A 341 13.83 11.17 -3.18
CA ILE A 341 12.38 11.00 -3.39
C ILE A 341 11.64 10.84 -2.06
N LYS A 342 12.19 10.07 -1.10
CA LYS A 342 11.61 9.94 0.25
C LYS A 342 11.46 11.31 0.91
N VAL A 343 12.48 12.17 0.82
CA VAL A 343 12.44 13.54 1.35
C VAL A 343 11.28 14.35 0.77
N GLU A 344 11.06 14.30 -0.54
CA GLU A 344 9.94 15.01 -1.17
C GLU A 344 8.57 14.47 -0.71
N ILE A 345 8.43 13.15 -0.55
CA ILE A 345 7.20 12.55 -0.02
C ILE A 345 6.97 12.98 1.43
N ILE A 346 8.00 12.90 2.27
CA ILE A 346 7.95 13.35 3.68
C ILE A 346 7.46 14.81 3.74
N LYS A 347 8.02 15.69 2.91
CA LYS A 347 7.61 17.10 2.84
C LYS A 347 6.16 17.27 2.39
N GLY A 348 5.75 16.54 1.36
CA GLY A 348 4.39 16.61 0.81
C GLY A 348 3.31 16.02 1.73
N TYR A 349 3.66 15.03 2.54
CA TYR A 349 2.74 14.21 3.32
C TYR A 349 2.97 14.27 4.83
N ALA A 350 3.74 15.25 5.33
CA ALA A 350 4.17 15.34 6.74
C ALA A 350 3.05 15.16 7.78
N ASN A 351 1.82 15.57 7.49
CA ASN A 351 0.68 15.44 8.40
C ASN A 351 -0.13 14.14 8.21
N SER A 352 0.31 13.23 7.35
CA SER A 352 -0.40 12.01 6.95
C SER A 352 0.55 10.80 6.81
N LEU A 353 1.81 10.91 7.28
CA LEU A 353 2.80 9.83 7.17
C LEU A 353 2.36 8.57 7.92
N TRP A 354 1.72 8.75 9.09
CA TRP A 354 1.18 7.67 9.93
C TRP A 354 0.25 6.71 9.19
N GLU A 355 -0.37 7.15 8.09
CA GLU A 355 -1.25 6.32 7.26
C GLU A 355 -0.50 5.28 6.42
N TYR A 356 0.83 5.39 6.39
CA TYR A 356 1.76 4.57 5.62
C TYR A 356 2.85 3.96 6.53
N ASP A 357 2.63 3.89 7.84
CA ASP A 357 3.58 3.32 8.82
C ASP A 357 3.83 1.80 8.63
N PHE A 358 3.12 1.15 7.69
CA PHE A 358 3.42 -0.23 7.27
C PHE A 358 4.88 -0.42 6.86
N ILE A 359 5.55 0.65 6.38
CA ILE A 359 6.98 0.60 6.03
C ILE A 359 7.86 0.28 7.24
N HIS A 360 7.41 0.62 8.46
CA HIS A 360 8.09 0.34 9.72
C HIS A 360 7.63 -0.96 10.38
N ALA A 361 6.59 -1.61 9.82
CA ALA A 361 6.25 -3.00 10.15
C ALA A 361 7.17 -4.01 9.44
N TRP A 362 7.86 -3.56 8.39
CA TRP A 362 8.88 -4.32 7.69
C TRP A 362 10.18 -4.39 8.48
N GLY A 363 10.98 -5.42 8.25
CA GLY A 363 12.36 -5.45 8.73
C GLY A 363 13.17 -4.33 8.07
N LYS A 364 13.99 -3.63 8.86
CA LYS A 364 14.85 -2.52 8.40
C LYS A 364 15.72 -2.93 7.18
N PRO A 365 15.94 -2.04 6.19
CA PRO A 365 16.92 -2.26 5.12
C PRO A 365 18.32 -2.58 5.65
N ASP A 366 19.13 -3.31 4.88
CA ASP A 366 20.50 -3.67 5.27
C ASP A 366 21.43 -2.43 5.25
N SER A 367 21.09 -1.43 4.44
CA SER A 367 21.89 -0.20 4.26
C SER A 367 21.63 0.89 5.29
N ILE A 368 20.55 0.80 6.05
CA ILE A 368 20.06 1.86 6.95
C ILE A 368 20.51 1.56 8.37
N SER A 369 20.93 2.57 9.13
CA SER A 369 21.31 2.39 10.55
C SER A 369 20.07 2.21 11.43
N ASP A 370 20.23 1.61 12.62
CA ASP A 370 19.08 1.49 13.56
C ASP A 370 18.59 2.87 14.01
N GLU A 371 19.53 3.81 14.20
CA GLU A 371 19.24 5.20 14.57
C GLU A 371 18.38 5.88 13.52
N GLU A 372 18.82 5.85 12.26
CA GLU A 372 18.11 6.44 11.13
C GLU A 372 16.71 5.86 10.96
N PHE A 373 16.56 4.54 11.13
CA PHE A 373 15.26 3.89 11.02
C PHE A 373 14.31 4.29 12.16
N ASN A 374 14.82 4.47 13.38
CA ASN A 374 14.02 4.89 14.52
C ASN A 374 13.61 6.35 14.40
N VAL A 375 14.50 7.25 13.99
CA VAL A 375 14.16 8.67 13.74
C VAL A 375 13.08 8.79 12.65
N GLU A 376 13.20 8.05 11.55
CA GLU A 376 12.17 8.04 10.50
C GLU A 376 10.83 7.50 11.02
N LYS A 377 10.86 6.50 11.91
CA LYS A 377 9.66 5.95 12.53
C LYS A 377 8.99 6.95 13.46
N GLU A 378 9.75 7.63 14.31
CA GLU A 378 9.25 8.67 15.21
C GLU A 378 8.58 9.80 14.42
N LEU A 379 9.15 10.21 13.28
CA LEU A 379 8.51 11.18 12.39
C LEU A 379 7.13 10.73 11.89
N PHE A 380 6.95 9.43 11.61
CA PHE A 380 5.66 8.87 11.21
C PHE A 380 4.68 8.87 12.38
N ASP A 381 5.12 8.49 13.57
CA ASP A 381 4.31 8.51 14.79
C ASP A 381 3.90 9.94 15.19
N ASP A 382 4.80 10.92 15.09
CA ASP A 382 4.51 12.33 15.35
C ASP A 382 3.42 12.88 14.43
N SER A 383 3.37 12.40 13.19
CA SER A 383 2.32 12.78 12.25
C SER A 383 0.94 12.26 12.64
N PHE A 384 0.86 11.29 13.56
CA PHE A 384 -0.38 10.82 14.17
C PHE A 384 -0.78 11.69 15.36
N GLU A 385 0.17 12.05 16.24
CA GLU A 385 -0.11 12.76 17.48
C GLU A 385 -0.40 14.27 17.27
N GLY A 386 0.25 14.88 16.29
CA GLY A 386 0.27 16.34 16.14
C GLY A 386 0.20 16.85 14.70
N GLN A 387 0.25 18.17 14.55
CA GLN A 387 0.51 18.81 13.26
C GLN A 387 2.00 19.12 13.14
N ILE A 388 2.66 18.52 12.16
CA ILE A 388 4.06 18.77 11.85
C ILE A 388 4.15 20.08 11.05
N LYS A 389 4.87 21.06 11.59
CA LYS A 389 5.18 22.30 10.87
C LYS A 389 6.42 22.07 10.01
N MET A 390 6.21 22.02 8.70
CA MET A 390 7.33 21.95 7.76
C MET A 390 8.12 23.26 7.76
N VAL A 391 9.44 23.16 7.96
CA VAL A 391 10.40 24.23 7.69
C VAL A 391 10.91 24.00 6.27
N ASP A 392 10.89 25.03 5.42
CA ASP A 392 11.14 24.91 3.96
C ASP A 392 12.54 24.36 3.59
N ASP A 393 13.48 24.25 4.53
CA ASP A 393 14.90 23.93 4.28
C ASP A 393 15.40 22.57 4.84
N LEU A 394 14.52 21.66 5.27
CA LEU A 394 14.98 20.38 5.84
C LEU A 394 15.65 19.47 4.80
N THR A 395 16.88 19.04 5.11
CA THR A 395 17.51 17.81 4.60
C THR A 395 17.33 16.69 5.64
N PHE A 396 17.39 15.42 5.23
CA PHE A 396 17.23 14.29 6.15
C PHE A 396 18.30 14.26 7.26
N THR A 397 19.49 14.81 6.99
CA THR A 397 20.55 15.02 7.99
C THR A 397 20.14 16.03 9.06
N ASP A 398 19.38 17.07 8.71
CA ASP A 398 18.94 18.09 9.66
C ASP A 398 17.91 17.53 10.67
N LEU A 399 17.15 16.49 10.29
CA LEU A 399 16.22 15.78 11.18
C LEU A 399 16.93 14.87 12.20
N ILE A 400 18.15 14.42 11.90
CA ILE A 400 18.96 13.57 12.79
C ILE A 400 19.79 14.42 13.77
N GLU A 401 20.12 15.67 13.40
CA GLU A 401 20.94 16.56 14.23
C GLU A 401 20.14 17.29 15.33
N GLU A 402 18.84 17.58 15.14
CA GLU A 402 18.04 18.31 16.14
C GLU A 402 17.77 17.54 17.45
N ASP A 403 17.76 16.19 17.45
CA ASP A 403 17.53 15.38 18.66
C ASP A 403 18.79 15.17 19.52
N ASN A 404 19.99 15.42 18.96
CA ASN A 404 21.24 15.28 19.71
C ASN A 404 21.61 16.52 20.55
N ASP A 405 20.91 17.64 20.35
CA ASP A 405 21.14 18.88 21.13
C ASP A 405 20.32 18.93 22.45
N GLY A 406 19.57 17.85 22.78
CA GLY A 406 18.69 17.77 23.95
C GLY A 406 19.30 17.14 25.23
N GLU A 407 20.51 16.57 25.18
CA GLU A 407 21.14 15.87 26.32
C GLU A 407 22.38 16.57 26.93
N GLU A 408 22.46 17.90 26.87
CA GLU A 408 23.36 18.67 27.75
C GLU A 408 22.62 19.82 28.46
N GLU A 409 21.96 19.52 29.59
CA GLU A 409 21.87 20.45 30.74
C GLU A 409 21.75 19.73 32.10
#